data_AF-A0A8H5LWI1-F1
#
_entry.id   AF-A0A8H5LWI1-F1
#
_cell.length_a   1.000
_cell.length_b   1.000
_cell.length_c   1.000
_cell.angle_alpha   90.00
_cell.angle_beta   90.00
_cell.angle_gamma   90.00
#
_symmetry.space_group_name_H-M   'P 1'
#
loop_
_entity.id
_entity.type
_entity.pdbx_description
1 polymer ?
#
loop_
_entity_poly.entity_id
_entity_poly.type
_entity_poly.pdbx_seq_one_letter_code
_entity_poly.pdbx_strand_id
1 'polypeptide(L)'
;MRLVQMFLKPAPTLLLMKVHSSGDVVVVNINFRLNVFGSPALNNGVQVVTGNYALADKIAALEWVQENIAIFGGDPKRVTVVGQSTERRS
;
A
#
# COMPACT_ATOMS: atom_id res chain seq x y z
N MET A 1 -6.36 -22.06 5.01
CA MET A 1 -6.38 -20.65 4.57
C MET A 1 -5.19 -19.92 5.18
N ARG A 2 -4.43 -19.18 4.37
CA ARG A 2 -3.11 -18.62 4.73
C ARG A 2 -3.20 -17.17 5.24
N LEU A 3 -2.30 -16.78 6.14
CA LEU A 3 -2.18 -15.39 6.63
C LEU A 3 -1.70 -14.48 5.48
N VAL A 4 -2.11 -13.22 5.46
CA VAL A 4 -1.59 -12.22 4.52
C VAL A 4 -0.66 -11.26 5.24
N GLN A 5 0.56 -11.09 4.74
CA GLN A 5 1.54 -10.15 5.26
C GLN A 5 1.88 -9.08 4.22
N MET A 6 1.57 -7.83 4.53
CA MET A 6 1.71 -6.70 3.62
C MET A 6 2.94 -5.85 3.97
N PHE A 7 3.77 -5.55 2.98
CA PHE A 7 4.98 -4.72 3.12
C PHE A 7 4.88 -3.45 2.27
N LEU A 8 5.16 -2.32 2.91
CA LEU A 8 5.19 -1.00 2.29
C LEU A 8 6.59 -0.70 1.75
N LYS A 9 6.72 -0.40 0.46
CA LYS A 9 7.99 -0.07 -0.21
C LYS A 9 7.92 1.32 -0.84
N PRO A 10 8.92 2.18 -0.57
CA PRO A 10 9.02 3.49 -1.22
C PRO A 10 9.38 3.32 -2.71
N ALA A 11 8.66 3.96 -3.63
CA ALA A 11 8.99 3.94 -5.06
C ALA A 11 8.81 5.33 -5.72
N PRO A 12 9.77 5.76 -6.57
CA PRO A 12 9.71 7.08 -7.21
C PRO A 12 8.83 7.15 -8.46
N THR A 13 8.47 6.03 -9.12
CA THR A 13 7.92 6.13 -10.49
C THR A 13 6.92 5.04 -10.94
N LEU A 14 6.78 3.90 -10.26
CA LEU A 14 5.87 2.81 -10.70
C LEU A 14 5.16 2.13 -9.51
N LEU A 15 3.81 2.10 -9.57
CA LEU A 15 2.99 1.29 -8.67
C LEU A 15 3.15 -0.18 -9.10
N LEU A 16 3.96 -0.92 -8.35
CA LEU A 16 4.20 -2.34 -8.58
C LEU A 16 3.74 -3.10 -7.35
N MET A 17 2.71 -3.92 -7.55
CA MET A 17 2.25 -4.89 -6.56
C MET A 17 2.89 -6.23 -6.88
N LYS A 18 3.56 -6.83 -5.90
CA LYS A 18 4.12 -8.18 -6.03
C LYS A 18 3.53 -9.07 -4.96
N VAL A 19 2.92 -10.17 -5.41
CA VAL A 19 2.37 -11.22 -4.55
C VAL A 19 3.25 -12.45 -4.69
N HIS A 20 3.63 -13.06 -3.57
CA HIS A 20 4.29 -14.36 -3.55
C HIS A 20 3.81 -15.18 -2.35
N SER A 21 3.88 -16.51 -2.47
CA SER A 21 3.56 -17.40 -1.37
C SER A 21 4.85 -17.93 -0.75
N SER A 22 4.98 -17.82 0.58
CA SER A 22 6.13 -18.33 1.33
C SER A 22 5.61 -19.11 2.54
N GLY A 23 5.69 -20.44 2.49
CA GLY A 23 5.10 -21.31 3.51
C GLY A 23 3.58 -21.12 3.63
N ASP A 24 3.11 -20.87 4.84
CA ASP A 24 1.68 -20.68 5.17
C ASP A 24 1.23 -19.22 5.14
N VAL A 25 2.00 -18.35 4.50
CA VAL A 25 1.71 -16.92 4.38
C VAL A 25 1.72 -16.49 2.91
N VAL A 26 0.79 -15.61 2.55
CA VAL A 26 0.81 -14.84 1.30
C VAL A 26 1.43 -13.49 1.61
N VAL A 27 2.51 -13.16 0.91
CA VAL A 27 3.22 -11.90 1.11
C VAL A 27 2.89 -10.96 -0.04
N VAL A 28 2.51 -9.74 0.32
CA VAL A 28 2.09 -8.69 -0.61
C VAL A 28 3.01 -7.48 -0.42
N ASN A 29 3.82 -7.16 -1.42
CA ASN A 29 4.59 -5.92 -1.43
C ASN A 29 3.84 -4.86 -2.23
N ILE A 30 3.69 -3.68 -1.64
CA ILE A 30 3.07 -2.53 -2.29
C ILE A 30 4.02 -1.36 -2.38
N ASN A 31 4.01 -0.72 -3.54
CA ASN A 31 4.61 0.57 -3.73
C ASN A 31 3.58 1.65 -3.46
N PHE A 32 3.98 2.73 -2.80
CA PHE A 32 3.16 3.91 -2.60
C PHE A 32 3.96 5.15 -3.00
N ARG A 33 3.24 6.20 -3.44
CA ARG A 33 3.86 7.44 -3.90
C ARG A 33 4.62 8.15 -2.76
N LEU A 34 5.73 8.78 -3.10
CA LEU A 34 6.60 9.54 -2.18
C LEU A 34 6.88 10.96 -2.67
N ASN A 35 7.47 11.79 -1.80
CA ASN A 35 7.92 13.15 -2.10
C ASN A 35 6.77 14.02 -2.66
N VAL A 36 7.07 14.87 -3.64
CA VAL A 36 6.08 15.71 -4.35
C VAL A 36 5.00 14.89 -5.06
N PHE A 37 5.15 13.58 -5.21
CA PHE A 37 4.11 12.71 -5.75
C PHE A 37 3.23 12.08 -4.65
N GLY A 38 3.73 12.00 -3.41
CA GLY A 38 3.07 11.35 -2.28
C GLY A 38 2.24 12.31 -1.41
N SER A 39 2.71 13.54 -1.19
CA SER A 39 1.97 14.57 -0.44
C SER A 39 2.27 16.00 -0.92
N PRO A 40 2.13 16.34 -2.21
CA PRO A 40 2.04 17.74 -2.60
C PRO A 40 0.75 18.33 -2.02
N ALA A 41 0.86 19.32 -1.15
CA ALA A 41 -0.27 20.14 -0.74
C ALA A 41 -0.10 21.50 -1.40
N LEU A 42 -0.90 21.77 -2.43
CA LEU A 42 -0.82 23.00 -3.22
C LEU A 42 -2.22 23.59 -3.38
N ASN A 43 -2.35 24.88 -3.12
CA ASN A 43 -3.55 25.63 -3.40
C ASN A 43 -3.14 26.94 -4.07
N ASN A 44 -3.50 27.10 -5.35
CA ASN A 44 -3.18 28.29 -6.14
C ASN A 44 -4.41 29.17 -6.40
N GLY A 45 -5.50 28.99 -5.64
CA GLY A 45 -6.76 29.72 -5.81
C GLY A 45 -7.65 29.23 -6.96
N VAL A 46 -7.14 28.37 -7.85
CA VAL A 46 -7.89 27.76 -8.97
C VAL A 46 -7.99 26.24 -8.82
N GLN A 47 -6.97 25.62 -8.24
CA GLN A 47 -6.88 24.17 -8.05
C GLN A 47 -6.36 23.84 -6.65
N VAL A 48 -7.01 22.86 -6.01
CA VAL A 48 -6.63 22.36 -4.69
C VAL A 48 -6.08 20.95 -4.84
N VAL A 49 -4.81 20.78 -4.53
CA VAL A 49 -4.14 19.49 -4.36
C VAL A 49 -4.08 19.22 -2.86
N THR A 50 -4.91 18.28 -2.40
CA THR A 50 -5.14 17.98 -0.97
C THR A 50 -3.99 17.25 -0.28
N GLY A 51 -3.05 16.68 -1.04
CA GLY A 51 -1.97 15.84 -0.50
C GLY A 51 -2.43 14.45 -0.05
N ASN A 52 -1.60 13.77 0.74
CA ASN A 52 -1.88 12.42 1.31
C ASN A 52 -2.15 11.30 0.29
N TYR A 53 -1.70 11.46 -0.94
CA TYR A 53 -1.77 10.43 -1.97
C TYR A 53 -1.04 9.15 -1.60
N ALA A 54 0.04 9.25 -0.82
CA ALA A 54 0.74 8.11 -0.23
C ALA A 54 -0.17 7.28 0.69
N LEU A 55 -1.07 7.93 1.43
CA LEU A 55 -2.05 7.25 2.28
C LEU A 55 -3.19 6.65 1.44
N ALA A 56 -3.66 7.39 0.43
CA ALA A 56 -4.66 6.90 -0.51
C ALA A 56 -4.18 5.64 -1.24
N ASP A 57 -2.90 5.58 -1.64
CA ASP A 57 -2.31 4.38 -2.26
C ASP A 57 -2.33 3.17 -1.32
N LYS A 58 -2.07 3.38 -0.02
CA LYS A 58 -2.12 2.30 0.99
C LYS A 58 -3.55 1.82 1.21
N ILE A 59 -4.53 2.72 1.25
CA ILE A 59 -5.94 2.37 1.38
C ILE A 59 -6.40 1.56 0.16
N ALA A 60 -6.14 2.07 -1.05
CA ALA A 60 -6.50 1.37 -2.29
C ALA A 60 -5.86 -0.03 -2.37
N ALA A 61 -4.64 -0.17 -1.87
CA ALA A 61 -3.98 -1.46 -1.82
C ALA A 61 -4.58 -2.42 -0.77
N LEU A 62 -5.07 -1.91 0.37
CA LEU A 62 -5.78 -2.71 1.35
C LEU A 62 -7.14 -3.16 0.82
N GLU A 63 -7.87 -2.28 0.13
CA GLU A 63 -9.11 -2.62 -0.57
C GLU A 63 -8.87 -3.73 -1.60
N TRP A 64 -7.82 -3.60 -2.42
CA TRP A 64 -7.44 -4.64 -3.37
C TRP A 64 -7.14 -5.97 -2.67
N VAL A 65 -6.42 -5.96 -1.55
CA VAL A 65 -6.13 -7.18 -0.78
C VAL A 65 -7.42 -7.82 -0.28
N GLN A 66 -8.34 -7.03 0.27
CA GLN A 66 -9.64 -7.54 0.75
C GLN A 66 -10.43 -8.22 -0.37
N GLU A 67 -10.43 -7.64 -1.56
CA GLU A 67 -11.21 -8.13 -2.69
C GLU A 67 -10.56 -9.31 -3.43
N ASN A 68 -9.22 -9.38 -3.49
CA ASN A 68 -8.52 -10.24 -4.44
C ASN A 68 -7.64 -11.32 -3.79
N ILE A 69 -7.25 -11.19 -2.52
CA ILE A 69 -6.19 -12.05 -1.96
C ILE A 69 -6.60 -13.52 -1.81
N ALA A 70 -7.91 -13.80 -1.79
CA ALA A 70 -8.45 -15.15 -1.77
C ALA A 70 -8.02 -15.98 -3.00
N ILE A 71 -7.86 -15.34 -4.16
CA ILE A 71 -7.42 -15.99 -5.42
C ILE A 71 -5.98 -16.52 -5.29
N PHE A 72 -5.17 -15.89 -4.44
CA PHE A 72 -3.80 -16.28 -4.15
C PHE A 72 -3.67 -17.23 -2.94
N GLY A 73 -4.80 -17.73 -2.42
CA GLY A 73 -4.85 -18.63 -1.27
C GLY A 73 -4.74 -17.96 0.10
N GLY A 74 -4.79 -16.62 0.14
CA GLY A 74 -4.80 -15.83 1.37
C GLY A 74 -6.20 -15.70 1.98
N ASP A 75 -6.26 -15.38 3.27
CA ASP A 75 -7.50 -15.08 3.98
C ASP A 75 -7.66 -13.55 4.14
N PRO A 76 -8.66 -12.92 3.49
CA PRO A 76 -8.89 -11.48 3.61
C PRO A 76 -9.24 -11.05 5.04
N LYS A 77 -9.69 -11.95 5.91
CA LYS A 77 -9.96 -11.66 7.33
C LYS A 77 -8.71 -11.73 8.21
N ARG A 78 -7.59 -12.25 7.69
CA ARG A 78 -6.33 -12.41 8.42
C ARG A 78 -5.21 -11.67 7.69
N VAL A 79 -5.31 -10.34 7.72
CA VAL A 79 -4.31 -9.45 7.13
C VAL A 79 -3.48 -8.79 8.23
N THR A 80 -2.16 -8.84 8.09
CA THR A 80 -1.20 -8.14 8.95
C THR A 80 -0.39 -7.17 8.11
N VAL A 81 -0.45 -5.89 8.45
CA VAL A 81 0.32 -4.83 7.78
C VAL A 81 1.62 -4.63 8.54
N VAL A 82 2.75 -4.71 7.84
CA VAL A 82 4.09 -4.54 8.41
C VAL A 82 4.77 -3.36 7.72
N GLY A 83 5.02 -2.30 8.48
CA GLY A 83 5.81 -1.15 8.06
C GLY A 83 7.28 -1.31 8.44
N GLN A 84 8.20 -1.02 7.53
CA GLN A 84 9.61 -0.79 7.85
C GLN A 84 9.79 0.72 8.02
N SER A 85 10.64 1.15 8.95
CA SER A 85 10.76 2.52 9.45
C SER A 85 11.20 3.53 8.37
N THR A 86 10.26 3.95 7.55
CA THR A 86 10.31 5.20 6.78
C THR A 86 9.20 6.15 7.23
N GLU A 87 8.36 5.70 8.18
CA GLU A 87 7.16 6.39 8.65
C GLU A 87 7.25 6.63 10.15
N ARG A 88 8.04 7.63 10.56
CA ARG A 88 7.96 8.23 11.89
C ARG A 88 7.65 9.72 11.74
N ARG A 89 6.38 10.00 11.47
CA ARG A 89 5.59 11.24 11.59
C ARG A 89 4.72 11.44 10.34
N SER A 90 3.43 11.22 10.52
CA SER A 90 2.37 12.04 9.94
C SER A 90 1.47 12.44 11.10
#